data_AF-A0A948TWS9-F1
#
_entry.id   AF-A0A948TWS9-F1
#
_cell.length_a   1.000
_cell.length_b   1.000
_cell.length_c   1.000
_cell.angle_alpha   90.00
_cell.angle_beta   90.00
_cell.angle_gamma   90.00
#
_symmetry.space_group_name_H-M   'P 1'
#
loop_
_entity.id
_entity.type
_entity.pdbx_description
1 polymer ?
#
loop_
_entity_poly.entity_id
_entity_poly.type
_entity_poly.pdbx_seq_one_letter_code
_entity_poly.pdbx_strand_id
1 'polypeptide(L)'
;MAALAASALFGASTPLAKQFVGDMSALLLAGLLYLGSGTGLLGLRLLRDRGWRRPGLARSEWPWLLGAIGCGGVLGPVLLMLGLASTSAASASLLLNLEGVLTALLAWLFFKENADRRVVLGMALVVAGGLLLSWPGPATGTNPGGTGAALIVGACLCWALDNNLTRQVANSDALYIAGLKGIVAAAVNIGLALAMGQALPASHVMAPVLLIGFLGYGISLALFVLALRGLGAARTGAYFGAAPFMGAAIAIGVFGESTSPLFWAAGLFMAAGLWLHLTERHAHPHWHGTLQHSHPHFPDMDHRHDHP
;
A
#
# COMPACT_ATOMS: atom_id res chain seq x y z
N MET A 1 5.06 3.32 -18.52
CA MET A 1 5.75 2.07 -18.14
C MET A 1 5.97 1.95 -16.63
N ALA A 2 6.57 2.94 -15.95
CA ALA A 2 6.87 2.84 -14.50
C ALA A 2 5.64 2.51 -13.62
N ALA A 3 4.47 3.13 -13.85
CA ALA A 3 3.27 2.86 -13.06
C ALA A 3 2.75 1.41 -13.20
N LEU A 4 2.79 0.84 -14.41
CA LEU A 4 2.39 -0.54 -14.65
C LEU A 4 3.40 -1.53 -14.07
N ALA A 5 4.70 -1.23 -14.15
CA ALA A 5 5.73 -2.03 -13.50
C ALA A 5 5.59 -2.00 -11.97
N ALA A 6 5.30 -0.84 -11.38
CA ALA A 6 4.97 -0.72 -9.96
C ALA A 6 3.76 -1.58 -9.59
N SER A 7 2.69 -1.47 -10.38
CA SER A 7 1.46 -2.25 -10.23
C SER A 7 1.72 -3.76 -10.28
N ALA A 8 2.54 -4.23 -11.23
CA ALA A 8 2.90 -5.64 -11.36
C ALA A 8 3.73 -6.15 -10.18
N LEU A 9 4.75 -5.39 -9.75
CA LEU A 9 5.59 -5.77 -8.62
C LEU A 9 4.80 -5.83 -7.30
N PHE A 10 3.95 -4.83 -7.05
CA PHE A 10 3.11 -4.80 -5.87
C PHE A 10 2.05 -5.91 -5.93
N GLY A 11 1.39 -6.07 -7.07
CA GLY A 11 0.39 -7.11 -7.29
C GLY A 11 0.95 -8.52 -7.08
N ALA A 12 2.18 -8.79 -7.54
CA ALA A 12 2.85 -10.07 -7.34
C ALA A 12 3.16 -10.38 -5.86
N SER A 13 3.27 -9.37 -5.00
CA SER A 13 3.73 -9.55 -3.61
C SER A 13 2.78 -10.42 -2.79
N THR A 14 1.46 -10.24 -2.90
CA THR A 14 0.45 -11.01 -2.16
C THR A 14 0.50 -12.52 -2.45
N PRO A 15 0.39 -12.99 -3.72
CA PRO A 15 0.46 -14.42 -4.01
C PRO A 15 1.83 -15.04 -3.72
N LEU A 16 2.92 -14.28 -3.87
CA LEU A 16 4.26 -14.73 -3.50
C LEU A 16 4.42 -14.86 -1.98
N ALA A 17 3.96 -13.87 -1.20
CA ALA A 17 4.01 -13.90 0.26
C ALA A 17 3.16 -15.02 0.83
N LYS A 18 2.00 -15.32 0.21
CA LYS A 18 1.12 -16.42 0.61
C LYS A 18 1.83 -17.78 0.63
N GLN A 19 2.85 -17.99 -0.20
CA GLN A 19 3.61 -19.25 -0.23
C GLN A 19 4.40 -19.51 1.06
N PHE A 20 4.68 -18.47 1.85
CA PHE A 20 5.42 -18.56 3.11
C PHE A 20 4.49 -18.54 4.34
N VAL A 21 3.17 -18.40 4.13
CA VAL A 21 2.19 -18.39 5.21
C VAL A 21 2.01 -19.83 5.71
N GLY A 22 2.38 -20.09 6.96
CA GLY A 22 2.37 -21.42 7.58
C GLY A 22 3.77 -21.93 7.92
N ASP A 23 4.79 -21.53 7.15
CA ASP A 23 6.20 -21.86 7.42
C ASP A 23 6.80 -21.00 8.54
N MET A 24 6.25 -19.80 8.74
CA MET A 24 6.61 -18.89 9.82
C MET A 24 5.39 -18.10 10.30
N SER A 25 5.48 -17.50 11.49
CA SER A 25 4.41 -16.65 11.99
C SER A 25 4.12 -15.45 11.07
N ALA A 26 2.85 -15.05 11.02
CA ALA A 26 2.40 -13.87 10.27
C ALA A 26 3.20 -12.60 10.61
N LEU A 27 3.55 -12.46 11.90
CA LEU A 27 4.33 -11.36 12.43
C LEU A 27 5.77 -11.37 11.89
N LEU A 28 6.43 -12.53 11.87
CA LEU A 28 7.78 -12.65 11.34
C LEU A 28 7.82 -12.44 9.82
N LEU A 29 6.86 -13.00 9.09
CA LEU A 29 6.73 -12.81 7.65
C LEU A 29 6.55 -11.32 7.29
N ALA A 30 5.62 -10.64 7.97
CA ALA A 30 5.41 -9.20 7.82
C ALA A 30 6.70 -8.40 8.12
N GLY A 31 7.39 -8.75 9.20
CA GLY A 31 8.65 -8.11 9.59
C GLY A 31 9.75 -8.26 8.53
N LEU A 32 9.92 -9.45 7.96
CA LEU A 32 10.92 -9.71 6.92
C LEU A 32 10.59 -9.00 5.60
N LEU A 33 9.32 -8.97 5.18
CA LEU A 33 8.89 -8.20 3.99
C LEU A 33 9.24 -6.72 4.16
N TYR A 34 8.94 -6.14 5.32
CA TYR A 34 9.24 -4.73 5.61
C TYR A 34 10.74 -4.49 5.82
N LEU A 35 11.51 -5.48 6.28
CA LEU A 35 12.97 -5.39 6.36
C LEU A 35 13.57 -5.27 4.97
N GLY A 36 13.14 -6.11 4.03
CA GLY A 36 13.56 -6.04 2.63
C GLY A 36 13.22 -4.71 1.97
N SER A 37 11.98 -4.23 2.19
CA SER A 37 11.54 -2.91 1.71
C SER A 37 12.38 -1.77 2.31
N GLY A 38 12.50 -1.73 3.64
CA GLY A 38 13.18 -0.66 4.36
C GLY A 38 14.67 -0.56 4.04
N THR A 39 15.38 -1.69 4.13
CA THR A 39 16.82 -1.73 3.83
C THR A 39 17.09 -1.41 2.36
N GLY A 40 16.28 -1.96 1.45
CA GLY A 40 16.42 -1.71 0.02
C GLY A 40 16.13 -0.26 -0.37
N LEU A 41 15.06 0.36 0.15
CA LEU A 41 14.74 1.76 -0.12
C LEU A 41 15.77 2.72 0.46
N LEU A 42 16.25 2.48 1.68
CA LEU A 42 17.31 3.30 2.28
C LEU A 42 18.63 3.13 1.53
N GLY A 43 18.96 1.91 1.09
CA GLY A 43 20.11 1.65 0.22
C GLY A 43 20.03 2.40 -1.11
N LEU A 44 18.86 2.36 -1.76
CA LEU A 44 18.62 3.12 -3.00
C LEU A 44 18.73 4.62 -2.79
N ARG A 45 18.22 5.13 -1.67
CA ARG A 45 18.36 6.55 -1.32
C ARG A 45 19.83 6.93 -1.12
N LEU A 46 20.60 6.12 -0.39
CA LEU A 46 22.03 6.32 -0.18
C LEU A 46 22.80 6.35 -1.50
N LEU A 47 22.50 5.44 -2.43
CA LEU A 47 23.10 5.39 -3.75
C LEU A 47 22.72 6.61 -4.60
N ARG A 48 21.43 6.99 -4.61
CA ARG A 48 20.91 8.17 -5.32
C ARG A 48 21.56 9.46 -4.82
N ASP A 49 21.68 9.61 -3.51
CA ASP A 49 22.15 10.85 -2.86
C ASP A 49 23.69 10.90 -2.73
N ARG A 50 24.37 9.81 -3.11
CA ARG A 50 25.82 9.57 -2.96
C ARG A 50 26.30 9.78 -1.52
N GLY A 51 25.51 9.29 -0.57
CA GLY A 51 25.76 9.44 0.86
C GLY A 51 24.52 9.81 1.65
N TRP A 52 24.67 9.94 2.97
CA TRP A 52 23.56 10.29 3.85
C TRP A 52 23.29 11.80 3.83
N ARG A 53 22.09 12.19 3.37
CA ARG A 53 21.60 13.56 3.48
C ARG A 53 20.53 13.65 4.56
N ARG A 54 20.58 14.73 5.34
CA ARG A 54 19.60 14.96 6.41
C ARG A 54 18.19 14.96 5.81
N PRO A 55 17.30 14.08 6.28
CA PRO A 55 15.90 14.12 5.88
C PRO A 55 15.30 15.38 6.51
N GLY A 56 14.74 16.27 5.69
CA GLY A 56 14.18 17.55 6.11
C GLY A 56 12.86 17.43 6.87
N LEU A 57 12.73 16.46 7.78
CA LEU A 57 11.49 16.21 8.53
C LEU A 57 11.41 17.13 9.75
N ALA A 58 10.37 17.95 9.82
CA ALA A 58 10.12 18.85 10.94
C ALA A 58 9.68 18.07 12.19
N ARG A 59 9.92 18.63 13.39
CA ARG A 59 9.50 17.99 14.66
C ARG A 59 7.98 17.75 14.72
N SER A 60 7.19 18.64 14.12
CA SER A 60 5.74 18.55 14.03
C SER A 60 5.24 17.43 13.10
N GLU A 61 6.09 16.91 12.21
CA GLU A 61 5.74 15.85 11.25
C GLU A 61 5.87 14.45 11.87
N TRP A 62 6.61 14.30 12.98
CA TRP A 62 6.86 12.99 13.61
C TRP A 62 5.61 12.27 14.12
N PRO A 63 4.64 12.92 14.79
CA PRO A 63 3.43 12.22 15.24
C PRO A 63 2.65 11.59 14.09
N TRP A 64 2.56 12.29 12.95
CA TRP A 64 1.91 11.79 11.74
C TRP A 64 2.65 10.59 11.16
N LEU A 65 3.99 10.68 11.08
CA LEU A 65 4.82 9.59 10.60
C LEU A 65 4.76 8.36 11.53
N LEU A 66 4.80 8.55 12.85
CA LEU A 66 4.71 7.45 13.82
C LEU A 66 3.33 6.78 13.77
N GLY A 67 2.25 7.55 13.62
CA GLY A 67 0.91 7.01 13.40
C GLY A 67 0.82 6.20 12.10
N ALA A 68 1.37 6.72 11.01
CA ALA A 68 1.49 6.02 9.73
C ALA A 68 2.26 4.69 9.85
N ILE A 69 3.39 4.70 10.57
CA ILE A 69 4.18 3.49 10.85
C ILE A 69 3.38 2.49 11.68
N GLY A 70 2.74 2.93 12.76
CA GLY A 70 1.98 2.06 13.65
C GLY A 70 0.82 1.38 12.93
N CYS A 71 0.02 2.15 12.18
CA CYS A 71 -1.10 1.60 11.44
C CYS A 71 -0.62 0.76 10.23
N GLY A 72 0.08 1.37 9.27
CA GLY A 72 0.36 0.73 7.99
C GLY A 72 1.63 -0.11 7.95
N GLY A 73 2.59 0.13 8.85
CA GLY A 73 3.80 -0.67 8.94
C GLY A 73 3.69 -1.85 9.90
N VAL A 74 3.09 -1.63 11.08
CA VAL A 74 3.00 -2.65 12.12
C VAL A 74 1.71 -3.45 12.00
N LEU A 75 0.54 -2.81 12.17
CA LEU A 75 -0.74 -3.52 12.25
C LEU A 75 -1.21 -4.09 10.91
N GLY A 76 -1.19 -3.28 9.85
CA GLY A 76 -1.73 -3.65 8.53
C GLY A 76 -1.13 -4.95 7.96
N PRO A 77 0.20 -5.08 7.85
CA PRO A 77 0.84 -6.28 7.33
C PRO A 77 0.56 -7.54 8.15
N VAL A 78 0.50 -7.42 9.48
CA VAL A 78 0.18 -8.53 10.37
C VAL A 78 -1.25 -9.01 10.13
N LEU A 79 -2.22 -8.08 10.04
CA LEU A 79 -3.60 -8.39 9.70
C LEU A 79 -3.73 -9.05 8.32
N LEU A 80 -2.98 -8.57 7.31
CA LEU A 80 -2.97 -9.19 5.99
C LEU A 80 -2.44 -10.63 6.07
N MET A 81 -1.31 -10.86 6.73
CA MET A 81 -0.72 -12.20 6.83
C MET A 81 -1.63 -13.17 7.60
N LEU A 82 -2.29 -12.71 8.66
CA LEU A 82 -3.31 -13.51 9.38
C LEU A 82 -4.54 -13.79 8.50
N GLY A 83 -5.00 -12.80 7.74
CA GLY A 83 -6.13 -12.96 6.82
C GLY A 83 -5.81 -13.91 5.66
N LEU A 84 -4.60 -13.83 5.13
CA LEU A 84 -4.08 -14.74 4.11
C LEU A 84 -4.04 -16.18 4.62
N ALA A 85 -3.83 -16.45 5.91
CA ALA A 85 -3.83 -17.81 6.44
C ALA A 85 -5.14 -18.57 6.18
N SER A 86 -6.27 -17.85 6.07
CA SER A 86 -7.60 -18.43 5.83
C SER A 86 -8.27 -17.97 4.53
N THR A 87 -7.58 -17.17 3.70
CA THR A 87 -8.12 -16.63 2.44
C THR A 87 -7.20 -16.99 1.29
N SER A 88 -7.75 -17.32 0.12
CA SER A 88 -6.95 -17.56 -1.09
C SER A 88 -6.22 -16.28 -1.52
N ALA A 89 -5.05 -16.41 -2.14
CA ALA A 89 -4.29 -15.25 -2.59
C ALA A 89 -5.04 -14.45 -3.66
N ALA A 90 -5.81 -15.11 -4.52
CA ALA A 90 -6.64 -14.47 -5.53
C ALA A 90 -7.71 -13.58 -4.90
N SER A 91 -8.46 -14.12 -3.94
CA SER A 91 -9.52 -13.37 -3.24
C SER A 91 -8.93 -12.26 -2.39
N ALA A 92 -7.84 -12.54 -1.67
CA ALA A 92 -7.14 -11.54 -0.87
C ALA A 92 -6.62 -10.39 -1.75
N SER A 93 -6.02 -10.69 -2.90
CA SER A 93 -5.54 -9.67 -3.84
C SER A 93 -6.67 -8.76 -4.29
N LEU A 94 -7.84 -9.30 -4.67
CA LEU A 94 -8.99 -8.48 -5.06
C LEU A 94 -9.53 -7.64 -3.89
N LEU A 95 -9.61 -8.20 -2.68
CA LEU A 95 -10.05 -7.48 -1.48
C LEU A 95 -9.19 -6.24 -1.18
N LEU A 96 -7.91 -6.23 -1.57
CA LEU A 96 -7.03 -5.06 -1.43
C LEU A 96 -7.51 -3.84 -2.22
N ASN A 97 -8.39 -3.98 -3.22
CA ASN A 97 -9.03 -2.83 -3.87
C ASN A 97 -9.83 -1.97 -2.88
N LEU A 98 -10.26 -2.52 -1.73
CA LEU A 98 -10.97 -1.76 -0.70
C LEU A 98 -10.08 -0.71 -0.02
N GLU A 99 -8.75 -0.84 -0.05
CA GLU A 99 -7.85 0.17 0.51
C GLU A 99 -8.07 1.53 -0.14
N GLY A 100 -8.17 1.59 -1.46
CA GLY A 100 -8.39 2.85 -2.20
C GLY A 100 -9.72 3.50 -1.81
N VAL A 101 -10.78 2.69 -1.67
CA VAL A 101 -12.10 3.16 -1.22
C VAL A 101 -12.03 3.70 0.20
N LEU A 102 -11.47 2.95 1.13
CA LEU A 102 -11.33 3.37 2.53
C LEU A 102 -10.46 4.62 2.66
N THR A 103 -9.38 4.72 1.89
CA THR A 103 -8.50 5.89 1.86
C THR A 103 -9.28 7.13 1.47
N ALA A 104 -10.07 7.06 0.41
CA ALA A 104 -10.85 8.18 -0.08
C ALA A 104 -12.09 8.49 0.81
N LEU A 105 -12.70 7.48 1.46
CA LEU A 105 -13.74 7.71 2.46
C LEU A 105 -13.21 8.45 3.69
N LEU A 106 -12.03 8.07 4.20
CA LEU A 106 -11.36 8.79 5.28
C LEU A 106 -10.97 10.21 4.85
N ALA A 107 -10.50 10.37 3.61
CA ALA A 107 -10.20 11.67 3.03
C ALA A 107 -11.44 12.59 3.02
N TRP A 108 -12.57 12.07 2.54
CA TRP A 108 -13.84 12.78 2.52
C TRP A 108 -14.32 13.15 3.93
N LEU A 109 -14.29 12.21 4.88
CA LEU A 109 -14.85 12.41 6.23
C LEU A 109 -14.00 13.37 7.09
N PHE A 110 -12.68 13.20 7.10
CA PHE A 110 -11.79 13.94 8.00
C PHE A 110 -11.20 15.20 7.37
N PHE A 111 -11.00 15.21 6.05
CA PHE A 111 -10.40 16.33 5.33
C PHE A 111 -11.39 17.09 4.44
N LYS A 112 -12.67 16.69 4.43
CA LYS A 112 -13.77 17.35 3.72
C LYS A 112 -13.51 17.52 2.22
N GLU A 113 -12.82 16.57 1.62
CA GLU A 113 -12.62 16.54 0.17
C GLU A 113 -13.93 16.19 -0.53
N ASN A 114 -14.22 16.87 -1.64
CA ASN A 114 -15.46 16.61 -2.38
C ASN A 114 -15.34 15.29 -3.16
N ALA A 115 -16.30 14.40 -2.96
CA ALA A 115 -16.44 13.18 -3.73
C ALA A 115 -17.59 13.32 -4.74
N ASP A 116 -17.26 13.33 -6.03
CA ASP A 116 -18.25 13.36 -7.09
C ASP A 116 -19.12 12.09 -7.09
N ARG A 117 -20.37 12.21 -7.56
CA ARG A 117 -21.35 11.10 -7.58
C ARG A 117 -20.81 9.85 -8.28
N ARG A 118 -19.99 10.04 -9.31
CA ARG A 118 -19.38 8.95 -10.08
C ARG A 118 -18.28 8.24 -9.30
N VAL A 119 -17.51 8.97 -8.50
CA VAL A 119 -16.51 8.41 -7.58
C VAL A 119 -17.21 7.58 -6.50
N VAL A 120 -18.31 8.08 -5.93
CA VAL A 120 -19.12 7.36 -4.94
C VAL A 120 -19.72 6.08 -5.53
N LEU A 121 -20.23 6.13 -6.77
CA LEU A 121 -20.70 4.92 -7.46
C LEU A 121 -19.58 3.90 -7.65
N GLY A 122 -18.38 4.34 -8.04
CA GLY A 122 -17.21 3.47 -8.14
C GLY A 122 -16.85 2.81 -6.82
N MET A 123 -16.89 3.57 -5.71
CA MET A 123 -16.68 3.03 -4.36
C MET A 123 -17.71 1.97 -4.00
N ALA A 124 -18.99 2.24 -4.28
CA ALA A 124 -20.07 1.30 -4.01
C ALA A 124 -19.91 -0.03 -4.77
N LEU A 125 -19.46 0.02 -6.03
CA LEU A 125 -19.18 -1.19 -6.82
C LEU A 125 -18.00 -2.00 -6.24
N VAL A 126 -16.92 -1.34 -5.84
CA VAL A 126 -15.78 -2.02 -5.19
C VAL A 126 -16.20 -2.66 -3.87
N VAL A 127 -17.00 -1.96 -3.06
CA VAL A 127 -17.57 -2.51 -1.81
C VAL A 127 -18.47 -3.71 -2.08
N ALA A 128 -19.36 -3.62 -3.09
CA ALA A 128 -20.21 -4.74 -3.47
C ALA A 128 -19.38 -5.97 -3.88
N GLY A 129 -18.32 -5.79 -4.67
CA GLY A 129 -17.39 -6.88 -5.00
C GLY A 129 -16.70 -7.46 -3.76
N GLY A 130 -16.28 -6.61 -2.81
CA GLY A 130 -15.69 -7.06 -1.54
C GLY A 130 -16.65 -7.88 -0.68
N LEU A 131 -17.92 -7.46 -0.60
CA LEU A 131 -18.97 -8.20 0.09
C LEU A 131 -19.24 -9.55 -0.57
N LEU A 132 -19.26 -9.60 -1.91
CA LEU A 132 -19.42 -10.86 -2.66
C LEU A 132 -18.27 -11.84 -2.40
N LEU A 133 -17.02 -11.37 -2.32
CA LEU A 133 -15.86 -12.22 -1.97
C LEU A 133 -15.86 -12.67 -0.50
N SER A 134 -16.43 -11.85 0.38
CA SER A 134 -16.49 -12.13 1.82
C SER A 134 -17.69 -13.00 2.20
N TRP A 135 -18.61 -13.25 1.25
CA TRP A 135 -19.81 -14.04 1.50
C TRP A 135 -19.46 -15.52 1.72
N PRO A 136 -19.96 -16.16 2.79
CA PRO A 136 -19.74 -17.59 3.01
C PRO A 136 -20.32 -18.41 1.85
N GLY A 137 -19.46 -19.06 1.07
CA GLY A 137 -19.88 -19.98 0.02
C GLY A 137 -20.34 -21.33 0.58
N PRO A 138 -21.04 -22.16 -0.21
CA PRO A 138 -21.34 -23.55 0.16
C PRO A 138 -20.04 -24.30 0.45
N ALA A 139 -19.94 -24.84 1.66
CA ALA A 139 -18.73 -25.38 2.27
C ALA A 139 -17.96 -26.36 1.36
N THR A 140 -16.85 -25.90 0.79
CA THR A 140 -15.81 -26.75 0.17
C THR A 140 -14.38 -26.29 0.50
N GLY A 141 -14.18 -25.42 1.50
CA GLY A 141 -12.86 -24.97 1.92
C GLY A 141 -12.82 -24.24 3.26
N THR A 142 -11.62 -24.10 3.80
CA THR A 142 -11.18 -23.79 5.18
C THR A 142 -11.62 -22.47 5.83
N ASN A 143 -12.76 -21.88 5.46
CA ASN A 143 -13.16 -20.54 5.94
C ASN A 143 -14.56 -20.52 6.58
N PRO A 144 -14.71 -20.94 7.85
CA PRO A 144 -16.02 -21.11 8.49
C PRO A 144 -16.76 -19.81 8.89
N GLY A 145 -16.31 -18.60 8.50
CA GLY A 145 -16.98 -17.39 9.01
C GLY A 145 -16.51 -16.02 8.50
N GLY A 146 -15.84 -15.93 7.35
CA GLY A 146 -15.42 -14.64 6.78
C GLY A 146 -14.32 -13.90 7.58
N THR A 147 -13.76 -14.53 8.62
CA THR A 147 -12.72 -13.95 9.48
C THR A 147 -11.48 -13.52 8.68
N GLY A 148 -11.05 -14.33 7.71
CA GLY A 148 -9.91 -14.00 6.86
C GLY A 148 -10.14 -12.74 6.03
N ALA A 149 -11.33 -12.60 5.44
CA ALA A 149 -11.71 -11.40 4.69
C ALA A 149 -11.81 -10.18 5.61
N ALA A 150 -12.39 -10.32 6.81
CA ALA A 150 -12.47 -9.24 7.79
C ALA A 150 -11.08 -8.73 8.22
N LEU A 151 -10.11 -9.64 8.42
CA LEU A 151 -8.72 -9.28 8.71
C LEU A 151 -8.07 -8.52 7.55
N ILE A 152 -8.32 -8.92 6.30
CA ILE A 152 -7.82 -8.21 5.11
C ILE A 152 -8.45 -6.82 5.00
N VAL A 153 -9.75 -6.68 5.24
CA VAL A 153 -10.42 -5.37 5.29
C VAL A 153 -9.84 -4.51 6.41
N GLY A 154 -9.52 -5.10 7.56
CA GLY A 154 -8.81 -4.42 8.65
C GLY A 154 -7.42 -3.96 8.25
N ALA A 155 -6.68 -4.76 7.46
CA ALA A 155 -5.41 -4.36 6.87
C ALA A 155 -5.57 -3.17 5.91
N CYS A 156 -6.58 -3.22 5.02
CA CYS A 156 -6.93 -2.12 4.12
C CYS A 156 -7.26 -0.83 4.90
N LEU A 157 -7.97 -0.93 6.03
CA LEU A 157 -8.26 0.22 6.88
C LEU A 157 -6.99 0.79 7.53
N CYS A 158 -6.09 -0.08 8.01
CA CYS A 158 -4.80 0.35 8.55
C CYS A 158 -3.96 1.09 7.51
N TRP A 159 -3.92 0.59 6.27
CA TRP A 159 -3.24 1.28 5.16
C TRP A 159 -3.97 2.54 4.71
N ALA A 160 -5.30 2.58 4.75
CA ALA A 160 -6.05 3.79 4.47
C ALA A 160 -5.75 4.92 5.49
N LEU A 161 -5.63 4.57 6.77
CA LEU A 161 -5.18 5.50 7.81
C LEU A 161 -3.74 5.94 7.55
N ASP A 162 -2.84 4.99 7.27
CA ASP A 162 -1.45 5.28 6.92
C ASP A 162 -1.33 6.25 5.74
N ASN A 163 -2.05 6.01 4.65
CA ASN A 163 -2.04 6.88 3.47
C ASN A 163 -2.47 8.31 3.82
N ASN A 164 -3.52 8.46 4.62
CA ASN A 164 -4.01 9.76 5.07
C ASN A 164 -3.05 10.48 6.04
N LEU A 165 -2.38 9.75 6.93
CA LEU A 165 -1.38 10.29 7.85
C LEU A 165 -0.07 10.65 7.12
N THR A 166 0.38 9.77 6.22
CA THR A 166 1.57 9.97 5.37
C THR A 166 1.43 11.22 4.51
N ARG A 167 0.21 11.58 4.10
CA ARG A 167 -0.05 12.82 3.37
C ARG A 167 0.45 14.07 4.09
N GLN A 168 0.37 14.10 5.43
CA GLN A 168 0.82 15.25 6.23
C GLN A 168 2.34 15.42 6.24
N VAL A 169 3.08 14.40 5.83
CA VAL A 169 4.55 14.40 5.78
C VAL A 169 5.07 14.24 4.35
N ALA A 170 4.19 14.29 3.33
CA ALA A 170 4.52 14.00 1.94
C ALA A 170 5.42 15.05 1.27
N ASN A 171 5.63 16.21 1.90
CA ASN A 171 6.62 17.21 1.45
C ASN A 171 8.07 16.74 1.65
N SER A 172 8.28 15.77 2.55
CA SER A 172 9.58 15.15 2.78
C SER A 172 9.91 14.07 1.74
N ASP A 173 11.16 13.60 1.72
CA ASP A 173 11.61 12.61 0.75
C ASP A 173 10.85 11.28 0.89
N ALA A 174 10.18 10.85 -0.19
CA ALA A 174 9.34 9.65 -0.20
C ALA A 174 10.12 8.35 0.07
N LEU A 175 11.37 8.23 -0.43
CA LEU A 175 12.19 7.03 -0.18
C LEU A 175 12.62 6.95 1.28
N TYR A 176 12.88 8.11 1.91
CA TYR A 176 13.17 8.18 3.34
C TYR A 176 11.96 7.78 4.19
N ILE A 177 10.79 8.39 3.95
CA ILE A 177 9.57 8.11 4.71
C ILE A 177 9.24 6.62 4.64
N ALA A 178 9.21 6.06 3.43
CA ALA A 178 8.89 4.65 3.23
C ALA A 178 9.99 3.72 3.74
N GLY A 179 11.26 4.07 3.54
CA GLY A 179 12.39 3.30 4.07
C GLY A 179 12.37 3.24 5.60
N LEU A 180 12.10 4.37 6.26
CA LEU A 180 11.96 4.43 7.72
C LEU A 180 10.74 3.65 8.21
N LYS A 181 9.59 3.74 7.50
CA LYS A 181 8.43 2.89 7.77
C LYS A 181 8.79 1.41 7.70
N GLY A 182 9.53 1.02 6.66
CA GLY A 182 10.09 -0.32 6.47
C GLY A 182 10.92 -0.78 7.66
N ILE A 183 11.95 -0.02 8.03
CA ILE A 183 12.87 -0.40 9.10
C ILE A 183 12.20 -0.45 10.47
N VAL A 184 11.36 0.53 10.81
CA VAL A 184 10.69 0.55 12.12
C VAL A 184 9.67 -0.59 12.21
N ALA A 185 8.86 -0.80 11.17
CA ALA A 185 7.94 -1.93 11.11
C ALA A 185 8.65 -3.28 11.21
N ALA A 186 9.77 -3.44 10.50
CA ALA A 186 10.60 -4.63 10.57
C ALA A 186 11.12 -4.87 11.99
N ALA A 187 11.70 -3.84 12.63
CA ALA A 187 12.23 -3.95 13.98
C ALA A 187 11.14 -4.34 14.99
N VAL A 188 9.96 -3.71 14.91
CA VAL A 188 8.83 -4.01 15.79
C VAL A 188 8.31 -5.43 15.55
N ASN A 189 7.99 -5.80 14.31
CA ASN A 189 7.38 -7.09 14.01
C ASN A 189 8.35 -8.25 14.24
N ILE A 190 9.61 -8.14 13.78
CA ILE A 190 10.63 -9.17 14.06
C ILE A 190 10.90 -9.25 15.56
N GLY A 191 11.07 -8.10 16.24
CA GLY A 191 11.32 -8.07 17.68
C GLY A 191 10.21 -8.73 18.50
N LEU A 192 8.95 -8.44 18.19
CA LEU A 192 7.80 -9.08 18.82
C LEU A 192 7.73 -10.58 18.49
N ALA A 193 8.02 -11.00 17.25
CA ALA A 193 8.04 -12.41 16.89
C ALA A 193 9.12 -13.18 17.68
N LEU A 194 10.32 -12.63 17.79
CA LEU A 194 11.41 -13.22 18.57
C LEU A 194 11.07 -13.25 20.07
N ALA A 195 10.45 -12.19 20.61
CA ALA A 195 9.97 -12.15 21.98
C ALA A 195 8.88 -13.19 22.28
N MET A 196 8.09 -13.57 21.27
CA MET A 196 7.12 -14.68 21.34
C MET A 196 7.74 -16.06 21.11
N GLY A 197 9.08 -16.17 21.11
CA GLY A 197 9.80 -17.42 20.97
C GLY A 197 9.89 -17.96 19.54
N GLN A 198 9.56 -17.16 18.53
CA GLN A 198 9.76 -17.55 17.13
C GLN A 198 11.24 -17.53 16.77
N ALA A 199 11.69 -18.50 15.99
CA ALA A 199 13.05 -18.53 15.46
C ALA A 199 13.12 -17.85 14.09
N LEU A 200 14.26 -17.25 13.77
CA LEU A 200 14.51 -16.79 12.40
C LEU A 200 14.56 -18.01 11.46
N PRO A 201 13.92 -17.93 10.28
CA PRO A 201 13.96 -19.02 9.33
C PRO A 201 15.37 -19.14 8.74
N ALA A 202 15.65 -20.30 8.12
CA ALA A 202 16.89 -20.50 7.40
C ALA A 202 17.07 -19.44 6.28
N SER A 203 18.32 -19.10 5.96
CA SER A 203 18.66 -18.04 5.01
C SER A 203 18.03 -18.24 3.63
N HIS A 204 17.86 -19.49 3.17
CA HIS A 204 17.23 -19.81 1.89
C HIS A 204 15.71 -19.52 1.85
N VAL A 205 15.03 -19.49 3.00
CA VAL A 205 13.63 -19.05 3.13
C VAL A 205 13.57 -17.54 3.34
N MET A 206 14.52 -16.98 4.10
CA MET A 206 14.57 -15.55 4.39
C MET A 206 14.88 -14.70 3.14
N ALA A 207 15.82 -15.13 2.30
CA ALA A 207 16.25 -14.40 1.10
C ALA A 207 15.10 -14.08 0.10
N PRO A 208 14.25 -15.04 -0.31
CA PRO A 208 13.13 -14.74 -1.20
C PRO A 208 12.10 -13.82 -0.54
N VAL A 209 11.83 -13.95 0.77
CA VAL A 209 10.92 -13.05 1.48
C VAL A 209 11.45 -11.61 1.50
N LEU A 210 12.73 -11.43 1.80
CA LEU A 210 13.40 -10.11 1.72
C LEU A 210 13.33 -9.54 0.30
N LEU A 211 13.51 -10.38 -0.72
CA LEU A 211 13.44 -9.96 -2.12
C LEU A 211 12.02 -9.55 -2.52
N ILE A 212 11.00 -10.30 -2.10
CA ILE A 212 9.58 -9.93 -2.28
C ILE A 212 9.30 -8.58 -1.62
N GLY A 213 9.79 -8.41 -0.38
CA GLY A 213 9.72 -7.14 0.35
C GLY A 213 10.34 -5.99 -0.43
N PHE A 214 11.59 -6.16 -0.87
CA PHE A 214 12.33 -5.15 -1.60
C PHE A 214 11.69 -4.81 -2.94
N LEU A 215 11.32 -5.80 -3.76
CA LEU A 215 10.77 -5.56 -5.09
C LEU A 215 9.32 -5.08 -5.03
N GLY A 216 8.49 -5.78 -4.25
CA GLY A 216 7.04 -5.57 -4.18
C GLY A 216 6.65 -4.32 -3.40
N TYR A 217 7.28 -4.04 -2.27
CA TYR A 217 6.96 -2.88 -1.43
C TYR A 217 7.95 -1.73 -1.63
N GLY A 218 9.23 -2.03 -1.91
CA GLY A 218 10.27 -1.03 -2.11
C GLY A 218 10.35 -0.47 -3.53
N ILE A 219 10.85 -1.27 -4.49
CA ILE A 219 11.00 -0.85 -5.90
C ILE A 219 9.68 -0.41 -6.50
N SER A 220 8.60 -1.14 -6.22
CA SER A 220 7.27 -0.73 -6.67
C SER A 220 6.94 0.70 -6.25
N LEU A 221 7.18 1.05 -4.98
CA LEU A 221 6.94 2.41 -4.48
C LEU A 221 7.86 3.43 -5.16
N ALA A 222 9.14 3.13 -5.35
CA ALA A 222 10.06 4.02 -6.05
C ALA A 222 9.59 4.30 -7.49
N LEU A 223 9.12 3.27 -8.20
CA LEU A 223 8.55 3.38 -9.54
C LEU A 223 7.21 4.14 -9.54
N PHE A 224 6.38 3.95 -8.51
CA PHE A 224 5.15 4.71 -8.32
C PHE A 224 5.45 6.21 -8.13
N VAL A 225 6.41 6.56 -7.26
CA VAL A 225 6.85 7.95 -7.06
C VAL A 225 7.42 8.56 -8.34
N LEU A 226 8.18 7.79 -9.12
CA LEU A 226 8.67 8.24 -10.42
C LEU A 226 7.52 8.49 -11.40
N ALA A 227 6.53 7.59 -11.43
CA ALA A 227 5.36 7.75 -12.27
C ALA A 227 4.51 8.97 -11.88
N LEU A 228 4.37 9.27 -10.58
CA LEU A 228 3.67 10.47 -10.10
C LEU A 228 4.24 11.75 -10.71
N ARG A 229 5.58 11.83 -10.81
CA ARG A 229 6.27 13.00 -11.38
C ARG A 229 6.05 13.16 -12.88
N GLY A 230 5.89 12.06 -13.62
CA GLY A 230 5.73 12.09 -15.08
C GLY A 230 4.27 12.13 -15.57
N LEU A 231 3.36 11.42 -14.89
CA LEU A 231 1.97 11.23 -15.32
C LEU A 231 0.96 12.03 -14.48
N GLY A 232 1.37 12.53 -13.32
CA GLY A 232 0.48 13.16 -12.33
C GLY A 232 -0.20 12.13 -11.41
N ALA A 233 -0.77 12.64 -10.30
CA ALA A 233 -1.37 11.83 -9.23
C ALA A 233 -2.52 10.94 -9.73
N ALA A 234 -3.49 11.54 -10.43
CA ALA A 234 -4.68 10.84 -10.89
C ALA A 234 -4.34 9.66 -11.81
N ARG A 235 -3.51 9.87 -12.84
CA ARG A 235 -3.14 8.81 -13.80
C ARG A 235 -2.24 7.74 -13.19
N THR A 236 -1.38 8.11 -12.25
CA THR A 236 -0.49 7.14 -11.61
C THR A 236 -1.26 6.24 -10.64
N GLY A 237 -2.10 6.83 -9.79
CA GLY A 237 -3.00 6.09 -8.90
C GLY A 237 -3.91 5.16 -9.70
N ALA A 238 -4.39 5.65 -10.85
CA ALA A 238 -5.16 4.88 -11.80
C ALA A 238 -4.50 3.57 -12.25
N TYR A 239 -3.28 3.65 -12.77
CA TYR A 239 -2.54 2.46 -13.21
C TYR A 239 -2.11 1.57 -12.04
N PHE A 240 -1.81 2.16 -10.88
CA PHE A 240 -1.44 1.42 -9.69
C PHE A 240 -2.62 0.64 -9.11
N GLY A 241 -3.85 1.15 -9.24
CA GLY A 241 -5.09 0.46 -8.87
C GLY A 241 -5.32 -0.87 -9.61
N ALA A 242 -4.58 -1.15 -10.68
CA ALA A 242 -4.60 -2.46 -11.34
C ALA A 242 -3.86 -3.57 -10.56
N ALA A 243 -3.09 -3.22 -9.53
CA ALA A 243 -2.21 -4.16 -8.84
C ALA A 243 -2.95 -5.34 -8.17
N PRO A 244 -4.06 -5.11 -7.45
CA PRO A 244 -4.97 -6.18 -6.99
C PRO A 244 -5.36 -7.21 -8.05
N PHE A 245 -5.63 -6.75 -9.27
CA PHE A 245 -6.01 -7.62 -10.39
C PHE A 245 -4.83 -8.41 -10.93
N MET A 246 -3.64 -7.80 -10.96
CA MET A 246 -2.40 -8.51 -11.33
C MET A 246 -2.07 -9.59 -10.31
N GLY A 247 -2.22 -9.31 -9.00
CA GLY A 247 -2.03 -10.30 -7.94
C GLY A 247 -2.99 -11.49 -8.06
N ALA A 248 -4.26 -11.20 -8.35
CA ALA A 248 -5.24 -12.24 -8.62
C ALA A 248 -4.90 -13.07 -9.86
N ALA A 249 -4.49 -12.43 -10.96
CA ALA A 249 -4.07 -13.13 -12.18
C ALA A 249 -2.84 -14.03 -11.94
N ILE A 250 -1.87 -13.58 -11.14
CA ILE A 250 -0.68 -14.38 -10.77
C ILE A 250 -1.09 -15.57 -9.89
N ALA A 251 -1.96 -15.36 -8.90
CA ALA A 251 -2.47 -16.43 -8.04
C ALA A 251 -3.12 -17.56 -8.86
N ILE A 252 -3.94 -17.19 -9.85
CA ILE A 252 -4.63 -18.15 -10.71
C ILE A 252 -3.66 -18.78 -11.73
N GLY A 253 -2.90 -17.96 -12.45
CA GLY A 253 -2.09 -18.42 -13.59
C GLY A 253 -0.80 -19.12 -13.21
N VAL A 254 -0.15 -18.71 -12.12
CA VAL A 254 1.13 -19.27 -11.67
C VAL A 254 0.94 -20.33 -10.59
N PHE A 255 0.06 -20.07 -9.62
CA PHE A 255 -0.16 -20.95 -8.47
C PHE A 255 -1.38 -21.87 -8.60
N GLY A 256 -2.14 -21.75 -9.70
CA GLY A 256 -3.25 -22.65 -10.00
C GLY A 256 -4.42 -22.57 -9.02
N GLU A 257 -4.63 -21.43 -8.35
CA GLU A 257 -5.74 -21.28 -7.41
C GLU A 257 -7.09 -21.44 -8.10
N SER A 258 -7.97 -22.24 -7.51
CA SER A 258 -9.34 -22.44 -8.01
C SER A 258 -10.21 -21.23 -7.70
N THR A 259 -11.00 -20.81 -8.69
CA THR A 259 -11.91 -19.66 -8.58
C THR A 259 -13.37 -20.07 -8.72
N SER A 260 -14.26 -19.41 -7.99
CA SER A 260 -15.70 -19.61 -8.11
C SER A 260 -16.33 -18.63 -9.12
N PRO A 261 -17.57 -18.88 -9.58
CA PRO A 261 -18.31 -17.88 -10.35
C PRO A 261 -18.53 -16.56 -9.59
N LEU A 262 -18.70 -16.63 -8.26
CA LEU A 262 -18.80 -15.42 -7.41
C LEU A 262 -17.52 -14.59 -7.44
N PHE A 263 -16.35 -15.24 -7.49
CA PHE A 263 -15.06 -14.55 -7.61
C PHE A 263 -15.00 -13.69 -8.88
N TRP A 264 -15.43 -14.24 -10.02
CA TRP A 264 -15.45 -13.50 -11.29
C TRP A 264 -16.47 -12.35 -11.28
N ALA A 265 -17.65 -12.57 -10.72
CA ALA A 265 -18.64 -11.52 -10.53
C ALA A 265 -18.08 -10.38 -9.66
N ALA A 266 -17.43 -10.70 -8.54
CA ALA A 266 -16.79 -9.71 -7.69
C ALA A 266 -15.66 -8.96 -8.40
N GLY A 267 -14.82 -9.67 -9.15
CA GLY A 267 -13.77 -9.07 -9.98
C GLY A 267 -14.33 -8.08 -11.00
N LEU A 268 -15.46 -8.39 -11.65
CA LEU A 268 -16.15 -7.48 -12.57
C LEU A 268 -16.68 -6.22 -11.85
N PHE A 269 -17.33 -6.38 -10.69
CA PHE A 269 -17.79 -5.25 -9.89
C PHE A 269 -16.63 -4.32 -9.49
N MET A 270 -15.53 -4.90 -8.99
CA MET A 270 -14.35 -4.13 -8.61
C MET A 270 -13.68 -3.46 -9.81
N ALA A 271 -13.58 -4.15 -10.95
CA ALA A 271 -12.99 -3.59 -12.17
C ALA A 271 -13.84 -2.43 -12.72
N ALA A 272 -15.17 -2.55 -12.71
CA ALA A 272 -16.08 -1.48 -13.08
C ALA A 272 -15.97 -0.29 -12.12
N GLY A 273 -15.85 -0.55 -10.82
CA GLY A 273 -15.66 0.48 -9.81
C GLY A 273 -14.34 1.24 -9.99
N LEU A 274 -13.24 0.51 -10.20
CA LEU A 274 -11.95 1.09 -10.57
C LEU A 274 -12.11 1.94 -11.83
N TRP A 275 -12.66 1.39 -12.92
CA TRP A 275 -12.86 2.12 -14.18
C TRP A 275 -13.62 3.44 -14.02
N LEU A 276 -14.65 3.48 -13.16
CA LEU A 276 -15.36 4.74 -12.85
C LEU A 276 -14.45 5.75 -12.16
N HIS A 277 -13.60 5.34 -11.21
CA HIS A 277 -12.58 6.21 -10.60
C HIS A 277 -11.56 6.70 -11.64
N LEU A 278 -11.13 5.82 -12.56
CA LEU A 278 -10.13 6.15 -13.58
C LEU A 278 -10.62 7.17 -14.60
N THR A 279 -11.90 7.12 -14.95
CA THR A 279 -12.48 7.88 -16.06
C THR A 279 -13.17 9.15 -15.59
N GLU A 280 -13.05 9.49 -14.31
CA GLU A 280 -13.55 10.75 -13.77
C GLU A 280 -12.71 11.93 -14.24
N ARG A 281 -13.38 12.99 -14.69
CA ARG A 281 -12.73 14.25 -15.02
C ARG A 281 -12.77 15.11 -13.78
N HIS A 282 -11.64 15.27 -13.08
CA HIS A 282 -11.53 16.22 -11.98
C HIS A 282 -11.75 17.65 -12.50
N ALA A 283 -12.99 18.11 -12.42
CA ALA A 283 -13.38 19.49 -12.66
C ALA A 283 -14.03 20.01 -11.37
N HIS A 284 -13.19 20.48 -10.44
CA HIS A 284 -13.67 21.21 -9.28
C HIS A 284 -12.87 22.51 -9.11
N PRO A 285 -13.51 23.58 -8.62
CA PRO A 285 -12.81 24.80 -8.27
C PRO A 285 -11.85 24.50 -7.11
N HIS A 286 -10.55 24.67 -7.35
CA HIS A 286 -9.55 24.66 -6.29
C HIS A 286 -9.41 26.09 -5.74
N TRP A 287 -9.64 26.24 -4.44
CA TRP A 287 -9.18 27.43 -3.74
C TRP A 287 -7.73 27.17 -3.30
N HIS A 288 -6.78 27.81 -3.97
CA HIS A 288 -5.41 27.81 -3.48
C HIS A 288 -5.38 28.67 -2.20
N GLY A 289 -5.19 28.04 -1.05
CA GLY A 289 -4.70 28.75 0.14
C GLY A 289 -3.33 29.37 -0.16
N THR A 290 -2.89 30.34 0.64
CA THR A 290 -1.57 30.98 0.51
C THR A 290 -0.48 29.92 0.39
N LEU A 291 0.12 29.82 -0.80
CA LEU A 291 1.21 28.89 -1.09
C LEU A 291 2.45 29.31 -0.32
N GLN A 292 2.73 28.68 0.82
CA GLN A 292 4.06 28.74 1.43
C GLN A 292 4.97 27.75 0.72
N HIS A 293 5.88 28.27 -0.11
CA HIS A 293 6.98 27.50 -0.66
C HIS A 293 8.27 27.78 0.12
N SER A 294 9.13 26.76 0.23
CA SER A 294 10.49 26.92 0.74
C SER A 294 11.47 26.57 -0.37
N HIS A 295 12.11 27.59 -0.95
CA HIS A 295 13.26 27.43 -1.82
C HIS A 295 14.56 27.69 -1.05
N PRO A 296 15.66 26.99 -1.38
CA PRO A 296 16.99 27.35 -0.91
C PRO A 296 17.34 28.75 -1.42
N HIS A 297 17.51 29.71 -0.50
CA HIS A 297 18.15 30.97 -0.86
C HIS A 297 19.65 30.71 -1.02
N PHE A 298 20.08 30.53 -2.27
CA PHE A 298 21.47 30.86 -2.61
C PHE A 298 21.58 32.39 -2.63
N PRO A 299 22.70 33.00 -2.21
CA PRO A 299 22.89 34.43 -2.34
C PRO A 299 23.10 34.76 -3.83
N ASP A 300 22.00 34.86 -4.57
CA ASP A 300 21.98 35.58 -5.84
C ASP A 300 21.64 37.04 -5.53
N MET A 301 22.49 37.95 -5.98
CA MET A 301 22.44 39.37 -5.67
C MET A 301 21.24 40.09 -6.32
N ASP A 302 20.48 39.41 -7.19
CA ASP A 302 19.52 40.07 -8.09
C ASP A 302 18.04 39.75 -7.85
N HIS A 303 17.66 39.18 -6.69
CA HIS A 303 16.24 38.93 -6.38
C HIS A 303 15.75 39.71 -5.16
N ARG A 304 15.56 41.02 -5.36
CA ARG A 304 14.65 41.83 -4.55
C ARG A 304 13.29 41.84 -5.24
N HIS A 305 12.34 41.07 -4.72
CA HIS A 305 10.94 41.29 -5.00
C HIS A 305 10.25 41.50 -3.66
N ASP A 306 9.45 42.55 -3.55
CA ASP A 306 8.59 42.75 -2.39
C ASP A 306 7.44 41.75 -2.44
N HIS A 307 7.25 41.04 -1.34
CA HIS A 307 6.03 40.29 -1.09
C HIS A 307 4.99 41.23 -0.46
N PRO A 308 3.74 41.24 -0.94
CA PRO A 308 2.63 41.81 -0.20
C PRO A 308 2.30 41.00 1.06
#